data_AF-A0A929GFD7-F1
#
_entry.id   AF-A0A929GFD7-F1
#
_cell.length_a   1.000
_cell.length_b   1.000
_cell.length_c   1.000
_cell.angle_alpha   90.00
_cell.angle_beta   90.00
_cell.angle_gamma   90.00
#
_symmetry.space_group_name_H-M   'P 1'
#
loop_
_entity.id
_entity.type
_entity.pdbx_description
1 polymer ?
#
loop_
_entity_poly.entity_id
_entity_poly.type
_entity_poly.pdbx_seq_one_letter_code
_entity_poly.pdbx_strand_id
1 'polypeptide(L)'
;MYFNKNFFLGLLFIFLNFQFIAAQPEVEEEIIEEEEITEVELRKISLNQLVNEILSCTESEYILTEAEIMPDEKDIIFQTDKIFYTPYVIKSLNFKNKSIYFYDCIFTFPENSPLEFEDLTFNKFNFVNCWFDVNLSIENCRFNTNYPVKIHNCTFTDDFRFIGENSEIEKIEFVNCTFNKSLDFELDVEVFLMKDSKFIADTNKFLSEDEEYTFYQLNFSEHNIGNFYLKNCEFNSKGFKNLYSINFEATEIGKFYLEQVKLETINLTNATITKSLLIDSLKVSGYIGVLNFDFPFENSNVPWYNIKGEKFCIFQNINSSVQIPYQPKTDEALVNEILYNDLISAYNKFNAMYHTRGDITSANGSYVEIKDIETRRLKYLYQTNPNFNIYLNYKLNVFLKYFSDYATNPARSLIVSLYVIIIFSVFYFFTFSKWDGINYKYFIRKYKSLAMYFMSEKSLQEFYFNEIENEYLDFNQFKIKYLNKKNKIPFFIRLFGAPLYGFWMAKHRISIFVYKKIEILGGTWDSLTISRKVSVGLIVSFLLFLYFLFVILIKSINAFILSLNMFIIIGFGLIPEKGLAMYLGVIEGIIGWFLLTIFTITLLSQVLQSI
;
A
#
# COMPACT_ATOMS: atom_id res chain seq x y z
N MET A 1 -7.65 40.04 24.71
CA MET A 1 -8.31 39.47 25.91
C MET A 1 -7.29 38.56 26.56
N TYR A 2 -6.62 39.02 27.61
CA TYR A 2 -5.33 38.47 28.05
C TYR A 2 -5.51 37.42 29.15
N PHE A 3 -5.20 36.16 28.81
CA PHE A 3 -5.06 35.04 29.73
C PHE A 3 -3.72 35.10 30.49
N ASN A 4 -3.76 34.54 31.68
CA ASN A 4 -2.78 34.61 32.76
C ASN A 4 -1.51 33.80 32.45
N LYS A 5 -0.35 34.45 32.48
CA LYS A 5 0.94 33.94 31.96
C LYS A 5 1.82 33.26 33.01
N ASN A 6 1.30 33.02 34.22
CA ASN A 6 2.08 32.53 35.37
C ASN A 6 1.82 31.05 35.73
N PHE A 7 1.19 30.27 34.87
CA PHE A 7 0.92 28.84 35.12
C PHE A 7 1.85 27.90 34.34
N PHE A 8 2.49 28.38 33.26
CA PHE A 8 3.13 27.50 32.27
C PHE A 8 4.65 27.31 32.44
N LEU A 9 5.30 28.05 33.36
CA LEU A 9 6.74 27.91 33.61
C LEU A 9 7.10 26.91 34.72
N GLY A 10 6.10 26.35 35.41
CA GLY A 10 6.32 25.41 36.54
C GLY A 10 6.30 23.93 36.18
N LEU A 11 5.95 23.55 34.94
CA LEU A 11 5.69 22.14 34.57
C LEU A 11 6.56 21.60 33.43
N LEU A 12 7.47 22.40 32.88
CA LEU A 12 8.28 22.03 31.70
C LEU A 12 9.73 21.61 32.05
N PHE A 13 10.00 21.22 33.30
CA PHE A 13 11.35 20.86 33.77
C PHE A 13 11.45 19.47 34.45
N ILE A 14 10.50 18.57 34.19
CA ILE A 14 10.57 17.16 34.61
C ILE A 14 10.33 16.25 33.40
N PHE A 15 11.10 16.45 32.33
CA PHE A 15 11.15 15.57 31.15
C PHE A 15 12.56 15.50 30.53
N LEU A 16 13.58 15.47 31.38
CA LEU A 16 14.95 15.13 30.97
C LEU A 16 15.54 14.16 31.99
N ASN A 17 15.19 12.87 31.86
CA ASN A 17 15.96 11.78 32.44
C ASN A 17 16.00 10.60 31.47
N PHE A 18 17.16 10.53 30.80
CA PHE A 18 17.97 9.40 30.39
C PHE A 18 17.36 8.01 30.16
N GLN A 19 17.72 7.51 28.98
CA GLN A 19 17.54 6.16 28.44
C GLN A 19 18.22 5.09 29.30
N PHE A 20 17.54 3.95 29.48
CA PHE A 20 18.13 2.67 29.88
C PHE A 20 18.11 1.72 28.69
N ILE A 21 19.28 1.21 28.32
CA ILE A 21 19.51 0.09 27.41
C ILE A 21 20.09 -1.05 28.26
N ALA A 22 19.40 -2.19 28.30
CA ALA A 22 19.86 -3.55 28.65
C ALA A 22 18.59 -4.41 28.82
N ALA A 23 18.47 -5.66 28.40
CA ALA A 23 19.35 -6.63 27.76
C ALA A 23 18.45 -7.62 27.01
N GLN A 24 18.93 -8.21 25.91
CA GLN A 24 18.31 -9.40 25.33
C GLN A 24 19.02 -10.65 25.91
N PRO A 25 18.29 -11.71 26.27
CA PRO A 25 18.91 -12.99 26.57
C PRO A 25 19.24 -13.75 25.27
N GLU A 26 20.34 -14.48 25.36
CA GLU A 26 20.91 -15.36 24.35
C GLU A 26 19.93 -16.45 23.91
N VAL A 27 19.95 -16.75 22.61
CA VAL A 27 19.33 -17.92 22.00
C VAL A 27 20.36 -19.04 22.09
N GLU A 28 20.01 -20.14 22.77
CA GLU A 28 20.74 -21.39 22.69
C GLU A 28 20.59 -21.97 21.28
N GLU A 29 21.71 -22.11 20.58
CA GLU A 29 21.82 -22.97 19.40
C GLU A 29 21.87 -24.43 19.86
N GLU A 30 20.76 -25.14 19.67
CA GLU A 30 20.71 -26.58 19.79
C GLU A 30 21.38 -27.18 18.54
N ILE A 31 22.53 -27.82 18.76
CA ILE A 31 23.27 -28.56 17.75
C ILE A 31 22.43 -29.80 17.41
N ILE A 32 21.91 -29.85 16.19
CA ILE A 32 21.31 -31.05 15.61
C ILE A 32 22.48 -31.99 15.31
N GLU A 33 22.58 -33.10 16.05
CA GLU A 33 23.37 -34.24 15.62
C GLU A 33 22.75 -34.77 14.31
N GLU A 34 23.50 -34.65 13.21
CA GLU A 34 23.22 -35.39 11.98
C GLU A 34 23.31 -36.88 12.32
N GLU A 35 22.17 -37.53 12.50
CA GLU A 35 22.10 -38.98 12.32
C GLU A 35 22.55 -39.28 10.90
N GLU A 36 23.68 -39.98 10.81
CA GLU A 36 24.22 -40.58 9.60
C GLU A 36 23.12 -41.46 9.00
N ILE A 37 22.40 -40.92 8.03
CA ILE A 37 21.40 -41.66 7.24
C ILE A 37 22.19 -42.75 6.53
N THR A 38 22.11 -43.97 7.04
CA THR A 38 22.48 -45.18 6.31
C THR A 38 21.82 -45.10 4.93
N GLU A 39 22.62 -45.00 3.86
CA GLU A 39 22.15 -45.04 2.48
C GLU A 39 21.23 -46.27 2.34
N VAL A 40 19.93 -46.02 2.24
CA VAL A 40 18.95 -47.06 1.93
C VAL A 40 19.24 -47.46 0.49
N GLU A 41 19.82 -48.64 0.31
CA GLU A 41 20.17 -49.17 -1.00
C GLU A 41 18.87 -49.49 -1.77
N LEU A 42 18.47 -48.57 -2.67
CA LEU A 42 17.20 -48.68 -3.40
C LEU A 42 17.17 -49.93 -4.30
N ARG A 43 16.01 -50.58 -4.33
CA ARG A 43 15.77 -51.73 -5.21
C ARG A 43 15.74 -51.27 -6.67
N LYS A 44 16.75 -51.63 -7.46
CA LYS A 44 16.77 -51.33 -8.91
C LYS A 44 15.84 -52.27 -9.68
N ILE A 45 14.91 -51.73 -10.45
CA ILE A 45 13.99 -52.49 -11.30
C ILE A 45 13.93 -51.90 -12.72
N SER A 46 13.85 -52.78 -13.73
CA SER A 46 13.58 -52.38 -15.12
C SER A 46 12.10 -52.07 -15.35
N LEU A 47 11.78 -51.42 -16.47
CA LEU A 47 10.40 -51.11 -16.85
C LEU A 47 9.59 -52.39 -17.10
N ASN A 48 10.20 -53.39 -17.75
CA ASN A 48 9.62 -54.70 -17.97
C ASN A 48 9.39 -55.44 -16.66
N GLN A 49 10.31 -55.36 -15.69
CA GLN A 49 10.10 -55.92 -14.36
C GLN A 49 8.91 -55.24 -13.66
N LEU A 50 8.84 -53.90 -13.68
CA LEU A 50 7.72 -53.15 -13.12
C LEU A 50 6.38 -53.58 -13.72
N VAL A 51 6.28 -53.60 -15.05
CA VAL A 51 5.05 -54.00 -15.74
C VAL A 51 4.66 -55.45 -15.40
N ASN A 52 5.63 -56.37 -15.37
CA ASN A 52 5.37 -57.77 -15.01
C ASN A 52 4.94 -57.92 -13.54
N GLU A 53 5.51 -57.15 -12.61
CA GLU A 53 5.09 -57.13 -11.20
C GLU A 53 3.65 -56.61 -11.07
N ILE A 54 3.31 -55.54 -11.78
CA ILE A 54 1.93 -55.01 -11.81
C ILE A 54 0.97 -56.06 -12.38
N LEU A 55 1.30 -56.71 -13.50
CA LEU A 55 0.43 -57.71 -14.14
C LEU A 55 0.29 -58.99 -13.32
N SER A 56 1.36 -59.44 -12.66
CA SER A 56 1.39 -60.68 -11.87
C SER A 56 0.78 -60.52 -10.48
N CYS A 57 0.69 -59.30 -9.96
CA CYS A 57 -0.01 -59.03 -8.70
C CYS A 57 -1.47 -59.50 -8.79
N THR A 58 -1.89 -60.40 -7.89
CA THR A 58 -3.29 -60.90 -7.86
C THR A 58 -4.21 -59.97 -7.08
N GLU A 59 -3.65 -59.05 -6.30
CA GLU A 59 -4.40 -58.09 -5.50
C GLU A 59 -4.88 -56.91 -6.36
N SER A 60 -5.94 -56.24 -5.89
CA SER A 60 -6.47 -55.03 -6.51
C SER A 60 -5.57 -53.82 -6.33
N GLU A 61 -4.66 -53.87 -5.36
CA GLU A 61 -3.71 -52.80 -5.05
C GLU A 61 -2.29 -53.31 -5.31
N TYR A 62 -1.51 -52.53 -6.04
CA TYR A 62 -0.09 -52.75 -6.25
C TYR A 62 0.66 -51.57 -5.61
N ILE A 63 1.60 -51.91 -4.73
CA ILE A 63 2.40 -50.93 -3.99
C ILE A 63 3.86 -51.22 -4.29
N LEU A 64 4.56 -50.22 -4.84
CA LEU A 64 6.00 -50.23 -4.98
C LEU A 64 6.59 -49.23 -3.99
N THR A 65 7.60 -49.68 -3.22
CA THR A 65 8.30 -48.86 -2.22
C THR A 65 9.82 -48.94 -2.44
N GLU A 66 10.54 -47.85 -2.19
CA GLU A 66 12.02 -47.82 -2.10
C GLU A 66 12.72 -48.42 -3.33
N ALA A 67 12.31 -47.98 -4.53
CA ALA A 67 12.79 -48.54 -5.79
C ALA A 67 13.31 -47.48 -6.77
N GLU A 68 14.36 -47.82 -7.51
CA GLU A 68 14.86 -47.06 -8.65
C GLU A 68 14.42 -47.76 -9.95
N ILE A 69 13.53 -47.10 -10.70
CA ILE A 69 13.04 -47.54 -12.00
C ILE A 69 13.97 -46.97 -13.07
N MET A 70 14.70 -47.84 -13.75
CA MET A 70 15.64 -47.46 -14.81
C MET A 70 15.55 -48.46 -15.98
N PRO A 71 15.38 -48.00 -17.23
CA PRO A 71 15.30 -48.91 -18.36
C PRO A 71 16.55 -49.79 -18.53
N ASP A 72 16.36 -51.07 -18.88
CA ASP A 72 17.42 -51.99 -19.29
C ASP A 72 17.32 -52.38 -20.77
N GLU A 73 18.26 -53.21 -21.25
CA GLU A 73 18.28 -53.67 -22.64
C GLU A 73 17.01 -54.43 -23.07
N LYS A 74 16.23 -54.97 -22.13
CA LYS A 74 14.98 -55.69 -22.42
C LYS A 74 13.78 -54.74 -22.56
N ASP A 75 13.92 -53.49 -22.15
CA ASP A 75 12.87 -52.47 -22.20
C ASP A 75 12.69 -51.84 -23.59
N ILE A 76 13.48 -52.28 -24.58
CA ILE A 76 13.31 -51.92 -26.01
C ILE A 76 11.88 -52.20 -26.50
N ILE A 77 11.18 -53.18 -25.91
CA ILE A 77 9.78 -53.49 -26.26
C ILE A 77 8.79 -52.34 -25.97
N PHE A 78 9.15 -51.41 -25.07
CA PHE A 78 8.36 -50.23 -24.75
C PHE A 78 8.79 -49.01 -25.55
N GLN A 79 9.92 -49.07 -26.26
CA GLN A 79 10.40 -47.96 -27.07
C GLN A 79 9.53 -47.80 -28.32
N THR A 80 9.09 -46.57 -28.57
CA THR A 80 8.44 -46.21 -29.83
C THR A 80 9.30 -45.15 -30.53
N ASP A 81 9.67 -45.37 -31.78
CA ASP A 81 10.47 -44.40 -32.52
C ASP A 81 9.61 -43.21 -32.97
N LYS A 82 9.84 -42.04 -32.36
CA LYS A 82 9.35 -40.75 -32.85
C LYS A 82 10.53 -40.00 -33.54
N ILE A 83 10.21 -39.04 -34.39
CA ILE A 83 11.20 -38.39 -35.29
C ILE A 83 12.36 -37.73 -34.51
N PHE A 84 12.10 -37.22 -33.31
CA PHE A 84 13.07 -36.42 -32.54
C PHE A 84 13.46 -37.02 -31.19
N TYR A 85 12.78 -38.07 -30.73
CA TYR A 85 12.96 -38.66 -29.40
C TYR A 85 12.37 -40.08 -29.36
N THR A 86 12.74 -40.87 -28.36
CA THR A 86 12.34 -42.28 -28.26
C THR A 86 11.63 -42.53 -26.92
N PRO A 87 10.30 -42.31 -26.83
CA PRO A 87 9.55 -42.58 -25.60
C PRO A 87 9.52 -44.05 -25.22
N TYR A 88 9.49 -44.30 -23.92
CA TYR A 88 9.09 -45.56 -23.31
C TYR A 88 7.58 -45.50 -23.02
N VAL A 89 6.80 -46.21 -23.82
CA VAL A 89 5.33 -46.18 -23.78
C VAL A 89 4.79 -47.43 -23.09
N ILE A 90 4.09 -47.22 -21.97
CA ILE A 90 3.31 -48.25 -21.28
C ILE A 90 1.87 -48.17 -21.79
N LYS A 91 1.53 -48.99 -22.79
CA LYS A 91 0.22 -48.97 -23.48
C LYS A 91 -0.51 -50.31 -23.43
N SER A 92 -1.85 -50.26 -23.47
CA SER A 92 -2.72 -51.42 -23.78
C SER A 92 -2.56 -52.63 -22.84
N LEU A 93 -2.10 -52.38 -21.62
CA LEU A 93 -1.99 -53.39 -20.59
C LEU A 93 -3.34 -53.53 -19.89
N ASN A 94 -3.79 -54.75 -19.64
CA ASN A 94 -5.04 -55.02 -18.96
C ASN A 94 -4.89 -54.77 -17.45
N PHE A 95 -4.56 -53.53 -17.05
CA PHE A 95 -4.54 -53.06 -15.65
C PHE A 95 -5.94 -52.89 -15.07
N LYS A 96 -6.95 -53.59 -15.62
CA LYS A 96 -8.36 -53.46 -15.29
C LYS A 96 -8.55 -53.28 -13.78
N ASN A 97 -8.90 -52.04 -13.41
CA ASN A 97 -9.28 -51.64 -12.06
C ASN A 97 -8.19 -51.88 -11.00
N LYS A 98 -6.91 -51.66 -11.32
CA LYS A 98 -5.85 -51.68 -10.31
C LYS A 98 -5.64 -50.30 -9.68
N SER A 99 -5.43 -50.31 -8.37
CA SER A 99 -4.90 -49.16 -7.63
C SER A 99 -3.38 -49.28 -7.61
N ILE A 100 -2.67 -48.29 -8.13
CA ILE A 100 -1.21 -48.30 -8.20
C ILE A 100 -0.68 -47.19 -7.29
N TYR A 101 0.26 -47.56 -6.43
CA TYR A 101 0.90 -46.65 -5.49
C TYR A 101 2.42 -46.79 -5.59
N PHE A 102 3.10 -45.66 -5.70
CA PHE A 102 4.55 -45.55 -5.64
C PHE A 102 4.94 -44.73 -4.42
N TYR A 103 5.81 -45.29 -3.58
CA TYR A 103 6.37 -44.64 -2.39
C TYR A 103 7.89 -44.65 -2.47
N ASP A 104 8.52 -43.49 -2.26
CA ASP A 104 9.99 -43.38 -2.17
C ASP A 104 10.69 -43.97 -3.41
N CYS A 105 10.12 -43.72 -4.60
CA CYS A 105 10.60 -44.26 -5.87
C CYS A 105 11.36 -43.20 -6.69
N ILE A 106 12.40 -43.62 -7.42
CA ILE A 106 13.16 -42.78 -8.34
C ILE A 106 12.94 -43.31 -9.76
N PHE A 107 12.61 -42.42 -10.69
CA PHE A 107 12.50 -42.73 -12.12
C PHE A 107 13.66 -42.06 -12.85
N THR A 108 14.57 -42.86 -13.41
CA THR A 108 15.76 -42.36 -14.10
C THR A 108 15.79 -42.93 -15.51
N PHE A 109 15.63 -42.06 -16.51
CA PHE A 109 15.59 -42.45 -17.92
C PHE A 109 16.68 -41.71 -18.71
N PRO A 110 17.12 -42.27 -19.85
CA PRO A 110 18.06 -41.57 -20.73
C PRO A 110 17.50 -40.23 -21.23
N GLU A 111 18.38 -39.27 -21.52
CA GLU A 111 17.99 -37.99 -22.13
C GLU A 111 17.14 -38.22 -23.40
N ASN A 112 16.15 -37.36 -23.63
CA ASN A 112 15.20 -37.46 -24.75
C ASN A 112 14.44 -38.80 -24.82
N SER A 113 14.24 -39.47 -23.69
CA SER A 113 13.47 -40.72 -23.61
C SER A 113 12.31 -40.58 -22.61
N PRO A 114 11.21 -39.88 -22.98
CA PRO A 114 10.06 -39.68 -22.08
C PRO A 114 9.43 -41.00 -21.65
N LEU A 115 8.78 -40.99 -20.48
CA LEU A 115 7.94 -42.07 -19.98
C LEU A 115 6.48 -41.71 -20.20
N GLU A 116 5.79 -42.50 -21.03
CA GLU A 116 4.39 -42.25 -21.42
C GLU A 116 3.50 -43.38 -20.87
N PHE A 117 2.49 -43.04 -20.06
CA PHE A 117 1.40 -43.95 -19.69
C PHE A 117 0.23 -43.70 -20.64
N GLU A 118 -0.09 -44.65 -21.53
CA GLU A 118 -1.04 -44.42 -22.62
C GLU A 118 -2.22 -45.42 -22.60
N ASP A 119 -3.45 -44.91 -22.74
CA ASP A 119 -4.68 -45.72 -22.85
C ASP A 119 -4.91 -46.69 -21.67
N LEU A 120 -4.49 -46.29 -20.46
CA LEU A 120 -4.61 -47.12 -19.26
C LEU A 120 -5.84 -46.73 -18.43
N THR A 121 -6.35 -47.68 -17.64
CA THR A 121 -7.47 -47.44 -16.72
C THR A 121 -7.06 -47.82 -15.30
N PHE A 122 -7.07 -46.85 -14.40
CA PHE A 122 -6.70 -47.01 -12.99
C PHE A 122 -7.93 -46.88 -12.08
N ASN A 123 -7.93 -47.58 -10.96
CA ASN A 123 -8.85 -47.26 -9.86
C ASN A 123 -8.31 -46.08 -9.06
N LYS A 124 -7.02 -46.14 -8.70
CA LYS A 124 -6.28 -45.10 -8.01
C LYS A 124 -4.87 -45.06 -8.56
N PHE A 125 -4.27 -43.89 -8.59
CA PHE A 125 -2.93 -43.68 -9.10
C PHE A 125 -2.23 -42.63 -8.26
N ASN A 126 -1.23 -43.05 -7.48
CA ASN A 126 -0.60 -42.19 -6.48
C ASN A 126 0.92 -42.27 -6.53
N PHE A 127 1.55 -41.11 -6.38
CA PHE A 127 2.99 -40.95 -6.17
C PHE A 127 3.22 -40.22 -4.85
N VAL A 128 4.07 -40.78 -4.00
CA VAL A 128 4.43 -40.18 -2.71
C VAL A 128 5.95 -40.26 -2.53
N ASN A 129 6.59 -39.14 -2.21
CA ASN A 129 8.04 -39.04 -2.05
C ASN A 129 8.83 -39.53 -3.28
N CYS A 130 8.30 -39.33 -4.49
CA CYS A 130 8.96 -39.82 -5.71
C CYS A 130 9.82 -38.75 -6.38
N TRP A 131 10.91 -39.17 -7.03
CA TRP A 131 11.78 -38.32 -7.85
C TRP A 131 11.69 -38.74 -9.31
N PHE A 132 11.42 -37.81 -10.21
CA PHE A 132 11.33 -38.04 -11.65
C PHE A 132 12.42 -37.28 -12.37
N ASP A 133 13.41 -38.02 -12.86
CA ASP A 133 14.41 -37.55 -13.80
C ASP A 133 14.09 -38.03 -15.21
N VAL A 134 12.89 -37.67 -15.66
CA VAL A 134 12.31 -38.04 -16.95
C VAL A 134 11.12 -37.12 -17.26
N ASN A 135 10.91 -36.80 -18.55
CA ASN A 135 9.64 -36.24 -19.02
C ASN A 135 8.52 -37.27 -18.82
N LEU A 136 7.54 -36.96 -17.99
CA LEU A 136 6.43 -37.85 -17.67
C LEU A 136 5.16 -37.40 -18.41
N SER A 137 4.50 -38.31 -19.10
CA SER A 137 3.21 -38.05 -19.73
C SER A 137 2.17 -39.09 -19.33
N ILE A 138 0.95 -38.63 -19.03
CA ILE A 138 -0.23 -39.46 -18.78
C ILE A 138 -1.23 -39.15 -19.89
N GLU A 139 -1.33 -40.06 -20.86
CA GLU A 139 -2.04 -39.86 -22.12
C GLU A 139 -3.27 -40.76 -22.19
N ASN A 140 -4.44 -40.15 -22.43
CA ASN A 140 -5.73 -40.83 -22.61
C ASN A 140 -6.08 -41.84 -21.49
N CYS A 141 -5.55 -41.64 -20.28
CA CYS A 141 -5.78 -42.52 -19.14
C CYS A 141 -7.12 -42.20 -18.46
N ARG A 142 -7.77 -43.23 -17.90
CA ARG A 142 -9.07 -43.12 -17.20
C ARG A 142 -8.95 -43.51 -15.73
N PHE A 143 -9.68 -42.80 -14.87
CA PHE A 143 -9.73 -43.06 -13.44
C PHE A 143 -11.15 -43.45 -13.03
N ASN A 144 -11.36 -44.71 -12.66
CA ASN A 144 -12.69 -45.29 -12.44
C ASN A 144 -13.33 -44.92 -11.09
N THR A 145 -12.60 -44.23 -10.22
CA THR A 145 -13.10 -43.83 -8.90
C THR A 145 -12.98 -42.33 -8.75
N ASN A 146 -13.87 -41.74 -7.96
CA ASN A 146 -13.80 -40.34 -7.54
C ASN A 146 -12.66 -40.07 -6.53
N TYR A 147 -11.76 -41.04 -6.34
CA TYR A 147 -10.58 -40.86 -5.53
C TYR A 147 -9.58 -39.98 -6.30
N PRO A 148 -9.01 -38.95 -5.65
CA PRO A 148 -8.04 -38.07 -6.31
C PRO A 148 -6.81 -38.84 -6.80
N VAL A 149 -6.29 -38.48 -7.96
CA VAL A 149 -4.89 -38.76 -8.32
C VAL A 149 -4.01 -37.96 -7.38
N LYS A 150 -3.22 -38.62 -6.51
CA LYS A 150 -2.43 -37.94 -5.48
C LYS A 150 -0.95 -37.95 -5.80
N ILE A 151 -0.34 -36.78 -5.78
CA ILE A 151 1.07 -36.57 -6.05
C ILE A 151 1.64 -35.73 -4.91
N HIS A 152 2.29 -36.38 -3.96
CA HIS A 152 2.69 -35.77 -2.70
C HIS A 152 4.20 -35.86 -2.51
N ASN A 153 4.84 -34.78 -2.07
CA ASN A 153 6.28 -34.73 -1.80
C ASN A 153 7.15 -35.17 -3.00
N CYS A 154 6.67 -34.95 -4.23
CA CYS A 154 7.37 -35.40 -5.44
C CYS A 154 8.22 -34.29 -6.05
N THR A 155 9.31 -34.65 -6.71
CA THR A 155 10.13 -33.72 -7.49
C THR A 155 10.17 -34.15 -8.95
N PHE A 156 9.88 -33.22 -9.84
CA PHE A 156 9.91 -33.41 -11.30
C PHE A 156 11.01 -32.53 -11.86
N THR A 157 12.07 -33.14 -12.41
CA THR A 157 13.16 -32.38 -13.01
C THR A 157 12.78 -31.83 -14.38
N ASP A 158 11.80 -32.45 -15.04
CA ASP A 158 11.43 -32.27 -16.44
C ASP A 158 9.92 -32.02 -16.61
N ASP A 159 9.41 -32.00 -17.85
CA ASP A 159 8.00 -31.72 -18.14
C ASP A 159 7.12 -32.85 -17.59
N PHE A 160 6.01 -32.47 -16.93
CA PHE A 160 4.96 -33.40 -16.54
C PHE A 160 3.64 -33.03 -17.21
N ARG A 161 3.08 -33.93 -18.02
CA ARG A 161 1.92 -33.64 -18.87
C ARG A 161 0.78 -34.61 -18.66
N PHE A 162 -0.43 -34.07 -18.72
CA PHE A 162 -1.68 -34.82 -18.80
C PHE A 162 -2.34 -34.50 -20.13
N ILE A 163 -2.51 -35.49 -21.01
CA ILE A 163 -3.00 -35.30 -22.38
C ILE A 163 -4.22 -36.16 -22.61
N GLY A 164 -5.29 -35.59 -23.18
CA GLY A 164 -6.54 -36.31 -23.33
C GLY A 164 -7.53 -35.70 -24.30
N GLU A 165 -7.80 -36.36 -25.43
CA GLU A 165 -8.77 -35.85 -26.41
C GLU A 165 -10.24 -35.97 -25.93
N ASN A 166 -10.54 -36.92 -25.04
CA ASN A 166 -11.88 -37.15 -24.48
C ASN A 166 -11.82 -37.73 -23.06
N SER A 167 -10.72 -37.49 -22.34
CA SER A 167 -10.56 -37.92 -20.95
C SER A 167 -10.69 -36.73 -20.02
N GLU A 168 -11.43 -36.90 -18.94
CA GLU A 168 -11.57 -35.92 -17.87
C GLU A 168 -10.95 -36.51 -16.60
N ILE A 169 -10.27 -35.67 -15.82
CA ILE A 169 -9.82 -36.04 -14.48
C ILE A 169 -10.78 -35.45 -13.47
N GLU A 170 -11.54 -36.30 -12.76
CA GLU A 170 -12.48 -35.83 -11.74
C GLU A 170 -11.77 -35.04 -10.62
N LYS A 171 -10.62 -35.54 -10.15
CA LYS A 171 -9.86 -34.86 -9.10
C LYS A 171 -8.37 -35.20 -9.14
N ILE A 172 -7.54 -34.16 -9.05
CA ILE A 172 -6.09 -34.28 -8.92
C ILE A 172 -5.57 -33.40 -7.78
N GLU A 173 -4.60 -33.91 -7.03
CA GLU A 173 -4.03 -33.27 -5.86
C GLU A 173 -2.49 -33.31 -5.88
N PHE A 174 -1.88 -32.13 -5.80
CA PHE A 174 -0.45 -31.93 -5.64
C PHE A 174 -0.15 -31.32 -4.28
N VAL A 175 0.64 -31.99 -3.45
CA VAL A 175 1.02 -31.47 -2.12
C VAL A 175 2.52 -31.49 -1.96
N ASN A 176 3.13 -30.36 -1.60
CA ASN A 176 4.56 -30.24 -1.32
C ASN A 176 5.44 -30.77 -2.46
N CYS A 177 5.06 -30.49 -3.71
CA CYS A 177 5.81 -30.91 -4.90
C CYS A 177 6.74 -29.83 -5.41
N THR A 178 7.81 -30.23 -6.08
CA THR A 178 8.75 -29.32 -6.76
C THR A 178 8.78 -29.63 -8.25
N PHE A 179 8.60 -28.61 -9.09
CA PHE A 179 8.65 -28.71 -10.54
C PHE A 179 9.78 -27.82 -11.07
N ASN A 180 10.70 -28.40 -11.84
CA ASN A 180 11.85 -27.67 -12.37
C ASN A 180 11.64 -27.15 -13.80
N LYS A 181 10.65 -27.70 -14.52
CA LYS A 181 10.31 -27.31 -15.90
C LYS A 181 8.85 -26.85 -16.04
N SER A 182 7.93 -27.72 -16.50
CA SER A 182 6.49 -27.41 -16.60
C SER A 182 5.58 -28.50 -16.04
N LEU A 183 4.35 -28.10 -15.71
CA LEU A 183 3.21 -28.98 -15.49
C LEU A 183 2.09 -28.56 -16.45
N ASP A 184 1.75 -29.43 -17.40
CA ASP A 184 0.83 -29.10 -18.48
C ASP A 184 -0.41 -30.00 -18.45
N PHE A 185 -1.58 -29.38 -18.60
CA PHE A 185 -2.87 -30.06 -18.74
C PHE A 185 -3.47 -29.75 -20.10
N GLU A 186 -3.50 -30.77 -20.95
CA GLU A 186 -4.17 -30.82 -22.24
C GLU A 186 -5.46 -31.66 -22.16
N LEU A 187 -6.24 -31.45 -21.08
CA LEU A 187 -7.52 -32.10 -20.81
C LEU A 187 -8.33 -31.35 -19.73
N ASP A 188 -9.62 -31.66 -19.62
CA ASP A 188 -10.53 -31.06 -18.63
C ASP A 188 -10.36 -31.69 -17.23
N VAL A 189 -10.47 -30.85 -16.18
CA VAL A 189 -10.27 -31.26 -14.77
C VAL A 189 -11.39 -30.73 -13.86
N GLU A 190 -12.20 -31.59 -13.25
CA GLU A 190 -13.30 -31.12 -12.39
C GLU A 190 -12.81 -30.54 -11.05
N VAL A 191 -11.74 -31.08 -10.47
CA VAL A 191 -11.12 -30.52 -9.25
C VAL A 191 -9.59 -30.60 -9.31
N PHE A 192 -8.95 -29.44 -9.42
CA PHE A 192 -7.50 -29.28 -9.28
C PHE A 192 -7.18 -28.68 -7.92
N LEU A 193 -6.33 -29.37 -7.14
CA LEU A 193 -5.81 -28.86 -5.87
C LEU A 193 -4.29 -28.91 -5.86
N MET A 194 -3.66 -27.79 -5.56
CA MET A 194 -2.23 -27.72 -5.34
C MET A 194 -1.90 -26.92 -4.08
N LYS A 195 -1.09 -27.51 -3.20
CA LYS A 195 -0.77 -26.96 -1.88
C LYS A 195 0.72 -27.11 -1.55
N ASP A 196 1.31 -26.05 -1.00
CA ASP A 196 2.70 -26.05 -0.51
C ASP A 196 3.75 -26.41 -1.59
N SER A 197 3.42 -26.23 -2.88
CA SER A 197 4.27 -26.65 -4.01
C SER A 197 5.07 -25.49 -4.60
N LYS A 198 6.17 -25.82 -5.28
CA LYS A 198 7.10 -24.84 -5.86
C LYS A 198 7.42 -25.14 -7.31
N PHE A 199 7.48 -24.09 -8.13
CA PHE A 199 8.01 -24.15 -9.49
C PHE A 199 9.32 -23.37 -9.52
N ILE A 200 10.44 -24.06 -9.75
CA ILE A 200 11.79 -23.49 -9.71
C ILE A 200 12.46 -23.76 -11.06
N ALA A 201 12.40 -22.80 -11.97
CA ALA A 201 12.94 -22.95 -13.32
C ALA A 201 14.39 -23.45 -13.31
N ASP A 202 14.68 -24.58 -13.96
CA ASP A 202 16.05 -25.04 -14.16
C ASP A 202 16.75 -24.19 -15.22
N THR A 203 17.85 -23.56 -14.83
CA THR A 203 18.58 -22.67 -15.72
C THR A 203 19.14 -23.40 -16.92
N ASN A 204 19.62 -24.63 -16.76
CA ASN A 204 20.23 -25.37 -17.86
C ASN A 204 19.18 -25.82 -18.88
N LYS A 205 17.98 -26.22 -18.40
CA LYS A 205 16.90 -26.71 -19.27
C LYS A 205 16.24 -25.60 -20.08
N PHE A 206 16.07 -24.42 -19.49
CA PHE A 206 15.49 -23.28 -20.21
C PHE A 206 16.50 -22.51 -21.07
N LEU A 207 17.82 -22.66 -20.86
CA LEU A 207 18.83 -22.06 -21.75
C LEU A 207 18.86 -22.67 -23.15
N SER A 208 18.41 -23.92 -23.31
CA SER A 208 18.30 -24.60 -24.61
C SER A 208 16.97 -24.35 -25.32
N GLU A 209 16.01 -23.71 -24.67
CA GLU A 209 14.68 -23.47 -25.23
C GLU A 209 14.66 -22.27 -26.19
N ASP A 210 13.72 -22.29 -27.12
CA ASP A 210 13.62 -21.31 -28.20
C ASP A 210 13.15 -19.94 -27.69
N GLU A 211 13.94 -18.89 -27.93
CA GLU A 211 13.58 -17.51 -27.58
C GLU A 211 12.35 -16.98 -28.37
N GLU A 212 11.90 -17.70 -29.40
CA GLU A 212 10.71 -17.37 -30.19
C GLU A 212 9.38 -17.83 -29.58
N TYR A 213 9.38 -18.49 -28.42
CA TYR A 213 8.16 -18.92 -27.73
C TYR A 213 8.08 -18.42 -26.29
N THR A 214 6.84 -18.28 -25.79
CA THR A 214 6.57 -18.08 -24.37
C THR A 214 6.21 -19.42 -23.74
N PHE A 215 6.94 -19.78 -22.70
CA PHE A 215 6.74 -21.00 -21.92
C PHE A 215 6.00 -20.72 -20.63
N TYR A 216 5.31 -21.72 -20.12
CA TYR A 216 4.57 -21.63 -18.87
C TYR A 216 4.99 -22.73 -17.90
N GLN A 217 5.12 -22.38 -16.63
CA GLN A 217 5.43 -23.36 -15.58
C GLN A 217 4.19 -24.21 -15.22
N LEU A 218 2.99 -23.64 -15.32
CA LEU A 218 1.72 -24.34 -15.17
C LEU A 218 0.76 -23.93 -16.30
N ASN A 219 0.28 -24.89 -17.08
CA ASN A 219 -0.56 -24.62 -18.24
C ASN A 219 -1.90 -25.35 -18.20
N PHE A 220 -2.99 -24.60 -18.43
CA PHE A 220 -4.37 -25.08 -18.58
C PHE A 220 -5.10 -24.43 -19.77
N SER A 221 -4.36 -23.82 -20.71
CA SER A 221 -4.98 -23.08 -21.82
C SER A 221 -5.97 -23.94 -22.60
N GLU A 222 -7.11 -23.36 -22.97
CA GLU A 222 -8.16 -23.98 -23.79
C GLU A 222 -8.89 -25.19 -23.16
N HIS A 223 -8.66 -25.46 -21.87
CA HIS A 223 -9.31 -26.56 -21.13
C HIS A 223 -10.19 -26.07 -19.99
N ASN A 224 -11.20 -26.86 -19.62
CA ASN A 224 -12.15 -26.50 -18.56
C ASN A 224 -11.67 -27.00 -17.19
N ILE A 225 -11.90 -26.18 -16.16
CA ILE A 225 -11.60 -26.54 -14.77
C ILE A 225 -12.82 -26.33 -13.89
N GLY A 226 -13.37 -27.39 -13.30
CA GLY A 226 -14.52 -27.26 -12.40
C GLY A 226 -14.21 -26.42 -11.15
N ASN A 227 -13.17 -26.81 -10.40
CA ASN A 227 -12.70 -26.08 -9.22
C ASN A 227 -11.16 -26.09 -9.17
N PHE A 228 -10.57 -24.89 -9.18
CA PHE A 228 -9.14 -24.66 -9.12
C PHE A 228 -8.76 -24.09 -7.75
N TYR A 229 -7.90 -24.81 -7.00
CA TYR A 229 -7.38 -24.39 -5.70
C TYR A 229 -5.85 -24.38 -5.71
N LEU A 230 -5.26 -23.22 -5.45
CA LEU A 230 -3.82 -23.05 -5.33
C LEU A 230 -3.49 -22.33 -4.02
N LYS A 231 -2.79 -23.04 -3.12
CA LYS A 231 -2.51 -22.56 -1.76
C LYS A 231 -1.03 -22.66 -1.40
N ASN A 232 -0.47 -21.56 -0.86
CA ASN A 232 0.91 -21.50 -0.40
C ASN A 232 1.92 -22.01 -1.45
N CYS A 233 1.74 -21.58 -2.71
CA CYS A 233 2.58 -22.00 -3.83
C CYS A 233 3.48 -20.86 -4.30
N GLU A 234 4.66 -21.20 -4.81
CA GLU A 234 5.66 -20.23 -5.27
C GLU A 234 6.19 -20.60 -6.66
N PHE A 235 6.14 -19.62 -7.56
CA PHE A 235 6.65 -19.72 -8.93
C PHE A 235 7.86 -18.80 -9.09
N ASN A 236 8.99 -19.38 -9.48
CA ASN A 236 10.24 -18.68 -9.66
C ASN A 236 10.80 -19.00 -11.05
N SER A 237 10.73 -18.00 -11.94
CA SER A 237 11.26 -18.03 -13.31
C SER A 237 12.78 -17.82 -13.37
N LYS A 238 13.45 -17.51 -12.25
CA LYS A 238 14.86 -17.07 -12.19
C LYS A 238 15.21 -15.91 -13.14
N GLY A 239 14.22 -15.12 -13.58
CA GLY A 239 14.41 -13.95 -14.44
C GLY A 239 14.48 -14.26 -15.94
N PHE A 240 14.05 -15.45 -16.37
CA PHE A 240 13.88 -15.75 -17.80
C PHE A 240 12.77 -14.88 -18.41
N LYS A 241 13.08 -14.18 -19.52
CA LYS A 241 12.16 -13.19 -20.11
C LYS A 241 10.86 -13.79 -20.65
N ASN A 242 10.93 -14.99 -21.23
CA ASN A 242 9.80 -15.63 -21.90
C ASN A 242 9.25 -16.82 -21.09
N LEU A 243 9.57 -16.93 -19.79
CA LEU A 243 9.04 -17.95 -18.91
C LEU A 243 8.01 -17.34 -17.97
N TYR A 244 6.76 -17.70 -18.17
CA TYR A 244 5.62 -17.23 -17.41
C TYR A 244 5.15 -18.26 -16.40
N SER A 245 4.49 -17.82 -15.33
CA SER A 245 4.18 -18.72 -14.22
C SER A 245 2.95 -19.58 -14.51
N ILE A 246 1.81 -18.98 -14.87
CA ILE A 246 0.56 -19.73 -15.06
C ILE A 246 -0.21 -19.25 -16.30
N ASN A 247 -0.72 -20.19 -17.09
CA ASN A 247 -1.58 -19.94 -18.24
C ASN A 247 -2.99 -20.49 -18.06
N PHE A 248 -3.99 -19.61 -18.18
CA PHE A 248 -5.41 -19.93 -18.26
C PHE A 248 -6.05 -19.32 -19.51
N GLU A 249 -5.28 -19.12 -20.57
CA GLU A 249 -5.80 -18.55 -21.81
C GLU A 249 -6.97 -19.37 -22.35
N ALA A 250 -8.11 -18.73 -22.58
CA ALA A 250 -9.35 -19.35 -23.05
C ALA A 250 -9.88 -20.53 -22.17
N THR A 251 -9.52 -20.56 -20.88
CA THR A 251 -9.99 -21.56 -19.90
C THR A 251 -11.33 -21.13 -19.29
N GLU A 252 -12.31 -22.04 -19.19
CA GLU A 252 -13.49 -21.86 -18.33
C GLU A 252 -13.24 -22.46 -16.95
N ILE A 253 -13.41 -21.66 -15.89
CA ILE A 253 -13.18 -22.08 -14.51
C ILE A 253 -14.46 -21.93 -13.69
N GLY A 254 -14.93 -23.00 -13.04
CA GLY A 254 -16.07 -22.89 -12.13
C GLY A 254 -15.72 -22.06 -10.89
N LYS A 255 -14.90 -22.60 -10.00
CA LYS A 255 -14.39 -21.88 -8.82
C LYS A 255 -12.89 -21.66 -8.93
N PHE A 256 -12.44 -20.43 -8.78
CA PHE A 256 -11.02 -20.08 -8.80
C PHE A 256 -10.59 -19.55 -7.44
N TYR A 257 -9.69 -20.26 -6.76
CA TYR A 257 -9.22 -19.94 -5.42
C TYR A 257 -7.69 -19.88 -5.36
N LEU A 258 -7.16 -18.69 -5.05
CA LEU A 258 -5.73 -18.46 -4.80
C LEU A 258 -5.53 -17.96 -3.37
N GLU A 259 -4.67 -18.62 -2.60
CA GLU A 259 -4.33 -18.22 -1.23
C GLU A 259 -2.82 -18.29 -1.01
N GLN A 260 -2.20 -17.18 -0.59
CA GLN A 260 -0.75 -17.11 -0.30
C GLN A 260 0.13 -17.57 -1.47
N VAL A 261 -0.24 -17.19 -2.69
CA VAL A 261 0.50 -17.55 -3.90
C VAL A 261 1.48 -16.43 -4.27
N LYS A 262 2.71 -16.81 -4.64
CA LYS A 262 3.70 -15.91 -5.24
C LYS A 262 3.98 -16.34 -6.67
N LEU A 263 3.87 -15.42 -7.62
CA LEU A 263 4.15 -15.71 -9.03
C LEU A 263 4.68 -14.47 -9.75
N GLU A 264 5.27 -14.66 -10.93
CA GLU A 264 5.69 -13.55 -11.77
C GLU A 264 4.57 -13.11 -12.70
N THR A 265 3.95 -14.05 -13.41
CA THR A 265 2.90 -13.75 -14.39
C THR A 265 1.73 -14.73 -14.33
N ILE A 266 0.53 -14.23 -14.61
CA ILE A 266 -0.66 -15.06 -14.79
C ILE A 266 -1.43 -14.59 -16.02
N ASN A 267 -1.70 -15.48 -16.96
CA ASN A 267 -2.47 -15.17 -18.15
C ASN A 267 -3.93 -15.61 -17.97
N LEU A 268 -4.85 -14.65 -17.91
CA LEU A 268 -6.31 -14.88 -17.85
C LEU A 268 -7.00 -14.39 -19.14
N THR A 269 -6.25 -14.27 -20.24
CA THR A 269 -6.77 -13.80 -21.53
C THR A 269 -7.88 -14.73 -22.01
N ASN A 270 -9.06 -14.18 -22.31
CA ASN A 270 -10.28 -14.90 -22.68
C ASN A 270 -10.76 -15.93 -21.64
N ALA A 271 -10.20 -15.93 -20.42
CA ALA A 271 -10.64 -16.84 -19.37
C ALA A 271 -12.00 -16.38 -18.79
N THR A 272 -12.84 -17.34 -18.43
CA THR A 272 -14.15 -17.06 -17.81
C THR A 272 -14.29 -17.80 -16.51
N ILE A 273 -14.57 -17.08 -15.43
CA ILE A 273 -14.93 -17.69 -14.15
C ILE A 273 -16.45 -17.70 -14.03
N THR A 274 -17.06 -18.86 -13.77
CA THR A 274 -18.53 -18.99 -13.83
C THR A 274 -19.22 -19.02 -12.47
N LYS A 275 -18.56 -19.52 -11.41
CA LYS A 275 -19.18 -19.67 -10.07
C LYS A 275 -18.59 -18.71 -9.03
N SER A 276 -17.27 -18.68 -8.83
CA SER A 276 -16.65 -17.82 -7.81
C SER A 276 -15.17 -17.53 -8.05
N LEU A 277 -14.73 -16.30 -7.81
CA LEU A 277 -13.33 -15.88 -7.87
C LEU A 277 -12.86 -15.41 -6.50
N LEU A 278 -11.91 -16.08 -5.89
CA LEU A 278 -11.42 -15.76 -4.55
C LEU A 278 -9.89 -15.68 -4.56
N ILE A 279 -9.35 -14.52 -4.21
CA ILE A 279 -7.90 -14.30 -4.17
C ILE A 279 -7.53 -13.64 -2.85
N ASP A 280 -6.71 -14.32 -2.06
CA ASP A 280 -6.15 -13.79 -0.82
C ASP A 280 -4.61 -13.91 -0.81
N SER A 281 -3.95 -12.85 -0.36
CA SER A 281 -2.48 -12.79 -0.22
C SER A 281 -1.70 -13.18 -1.48
N LEU A 282 -2.21 -12.84 -2.67
CA LEU A 282 -1.51 -13.04 -3.95
C LEU A 282 -0.42 -11.98 -4.14
N LYS A 283 0.79 -12.42 -4.49
CA LYS A 283 1.92 -11.57 -4.86
C LYS A 283 2.35 -11.85 -6.29
N VAL A 284 1.97 -10.95 -7.19
CA VAL A 284 2.43 -10.93 -8.58
C VAL A 284 3.58 -9.93 -8.73
N SER A 285 4.76 -10.34 -9.19
CA SER A 285 5.89 -9.41 -9.43
C SER A 285 5.91 -8.79 -10.83
N GLY A 286 5.35 -9.48 -11.82
CA GLY A 286 5.26 -9.04 -13.21
C GLY A 286 3.82 -8.67 -13.59
N TYR A 287 3.21 -9.48 -14.46
CA TYR A 287 2.05 -9.11 -15.25
C TYR A 287 0.83 -10.03 -15.06
N ILE A 288 -0.37 -9.46 -15.20
CA ILE A 288 -1.64 -10.19 -15.19
C ILE A 288 -2.34 -9.91 -16.53
N GLY A 289 -2.43 -10.92 -17.39
CA GLY A 289 -3.14 -10.82 -18.67
C GLY A 289 -4.65 -10.84 -18.43
N VAL A 290 -5.37 -9.80 -18.89
CA VAL A 290 -6.80 -9.61 -18.56
C VAL A 290 -7.71 -9.33 -19.76
N LEU A 291 -7.21 -9.53 -20.98
CA LEU A 291 -8.01 -9.30 -22.19
C LEU A 291 -9.25 -10.22 -22.17
N ASN A 292 -10.45 -9.66 -22.27
CA ASN A 292 -11.72 -10.40 -22.21
C ASN A 292 -11.92 -11.30 -20.98
N PHE A 293 -11.18 -11.09 -19.90
CA PHE A 293 -11.37 -11.85 -18.66
C PHE A 293 -12.75 -11.55 -18.05
N ASP A 294 -13.50 -12.60 -17.68
CA ASP A 294 -14.83 -12.45 -17.07
C ASP A 294 -15.00 -13.26 -15.78
N PHE A 295 -15.83 -12.75 -14.87
CA PHE A 295 -16.04 -13.33 -13.54
C PHE A 295 -17.34 -12.80 -12.87
N PRO A 296 -17.94 -13.54 -11.92
CA PRO A 296 -19.23 -13.18 -11.34
C PRO A 296 -19.07 -12.14 -10.22
N PHE A 297 -19.47 -10.89 -10.44
CA PHE A 297 -19.20 -9.77 -9.52
C PHE A 297 -19.65 -10.02 -8.07
N GLU A 298 -20.86 -10.56 -7.90
CA GLU A 298 -21.47 -10.78 -6.58
C GLU A 298 -20.70 -11.84 -5.78
N ASN A 299 -20.10 -12.82 -6.45
CA ASN A 299 -19.41 -13.96 -5.82
C ASN A 299 -17.89 -13.93 -6.04
N SER A 300 -17.32 -12.74 -6.21
CA SER A 300 -15.88 -12.54 -6.42
C SER A 300 -15.23 -11.71 -5.32
N ASN A 301 -14.22 -12.22 -4.61
CA ASN A 301 -13.47 -11.50 -3.59
C ASN A 301 -11.99 -11.44 -3.96
N VAL A 302 -11.55 -10.28 -4.48
CA VAL A 302 -10.16 -10.03 -4.86
C VAL A 302 -9.75 -8.67 -4.31
N PRO A 303 -9.21 -8.54 -3.09
CA PRO A 303 -8.80 -7.24 -2.57
C PRO A 303 -7.80 -6.54 -3.49
N TRP A 304 -8.00 -5.25 -3.78
CA TRP A 304 -7.17 -4.55 -4.78
C TRP A 304 -5.68 -4.58 -4.45
N TYR A 305 -5.32 -4.61 -3.17
CA TYR A 305 -3.92 -4.62 -2.74
C TYR A 305 -3.12 -5.85 -3.22
N ASN A 306 -3.78 -6.95 -3.61
CA ASN A 306 -3.14 -8.14 -4.20
C ASN A 306 -2.68 -7.90 -5.65
N ILE A 307 -3.44 -7.09 -6.39
CA ILE A 307 -3.31 -6.89 -7.84
C ILE A 307 -2.93 -5.45 -8.23
N LYS A 308 -2.85 -4.52 -7.26
CA LYS A 308 -2.42 -3.13 -7.43
C LYS A 308 -1.01 -3.00 -8.02
N GLY A 309 -0.71 -1.82 -8.55
CA GLY A 309 0.61 -1.44 -9.03
C GLY A 309 0.75 -1.46 -10.55
N GLU A 310 -0.34 -1.21 -11.27
CA GLU A 310 -0.37 -1.28 -12.74
C GLU A 310 0.12 -2.64 -13.27
N LYS A 311 -0.39 -3.75 -12.70
CA LYS A 311 0.02 -5.12 -13.08
C LYS A 311 -0.78 -5.70 -14.25
N PHE A 312 -1.96 -5.16 -14.51
CA PHE A 312 -2.77 -5.61 -15.63
C PHE A 312 -2.09 -5.29 -16.96
N CYS A 313 -2.16 -6.23 -17.90
CA CYS A 313 -1.66 -6.07 -19.26
C CYS A 313 -2.59 -6.76 -20.27
N ILE A 314 -2.36 -6.45 -21.54
CA ILE A 314 -2.93 -7.20 -22.66
C ILE A 314 -1.76 -7.96 -23.31
N PHE A 315 -1.77 -9.29 -23.29
CA PHE A 315 -0.73 -10.05 -23.98
C PHE A 315 -0.93 -9.95 -25.49
N GLN A 316 0.16 -9.68 -26.21
CA GLN A 316 0.18 -9.61 -27.66
C GLN A 316 1.11 -10.69 -28.19
N ASN A 317 0.64 -11.45 -29.17
CA ASN A 317 1.49 -12.44 -29.85
C ASN A 317 2.26 -11.73 -30.97
N ILE A 318 3.59 -11.81 -30.95
CA ILE A 318 4.47 -11.37 -32.03
C ILE A 318 5.11 -12.61 -32.70
N ASN A 319 5.47 -12.48 -33.98
CA ASN A 319 6.31 -13.40 -34.78
C ASN A 319 6.63 -14.73 -34.08
N SER A 320 5.79 -15.75 -34.26
CA SER A 320 5.99 -17.12 -33.76
C SER A 320 5.52 -17.44 -32.33
N SER A 321 4.63 -16.64 -31.73
CA SER A 321 3.94 -16.92 -30.43
C SER A 321 4.62 -16.42 -29.16
N VAL A 322 5.64 -15.56 -29.27
CA VAL A 322 6.12 -14.77 -28.12
C VAL A 322 5.01 -13.83 -27.65
N GLN A 323 4.66 -13.92 -26.37
CA GLN A 323 3.69 -13.04 -25.72
C GLN A 323 4.38 -11.83 -25.09
N ILE A 324 4.10 -10.64 -25.62
CA ILE A 324 4.61 -9.38 -25.07
C ILE A 324 3.49 -8.65 -24.33
N PRO A 325 3.70 -8.24 -23.06
CA PRO A 325 2.69 -7.54 -22.28
C PRO A 325 2.57 -6.07 -22.73
N TYR A 326 1.41 -5.69 -23.25
CA TYR A 326 1.06 -4.30 -23.49
C TYR A 326 0.67 -3.60 -22.19
N GLN A 327 1.33 -2.47 -21.91
CA GLN A 327 0.93 -1.52 -20.87
C GLN A 327 1.14 -0.07 -21.35
N PRO A 328 0.23 0.88 -21.03
CA PRO A 328 0.29 2.27 -21.46
C PRO A 328 1.31 3.09 -20.63
N LYS A 329 2.56 2.63 -20.57
CA LYS A 329 3.68 3.25 -19.82
C LYS A 329 4.57 4.14 -20.70
N THR A 330 4.63 3.86 -22.00
CA THR A 330 5.45 4.59 -22.98
C THR A 330 4.57 5.33 -23.99
N ASP A 331 5.12 6.35 -24.64
CA ASP A 331 4.39 7.12 -25.66
C ASP A 331 3.99 6.23 -26.86
N GLU A 332 4.84 5.27 -27.25
CA GLU A 332 4.54 4.29 -28.31
C GLU A 332 3.32 3.42 -27.98
N ALA A 333 3.24 2.93 -26.74
CA ALA A 333 2.10 2.15 -26.29
C ALA A 333 0.82 3.00 -26.22
N LEU A 334 0.93 4.26 -25.78
CA LEU A 334 -0.21 5.18 -25.65
C LEU A 334 -0.86 5.57 -26.98
N VAL A 335 -0.20 5.32 -28.11
CA VAL A 335 -0.76 5.50 -29.46
C VAL A 335 -1.90 4.49 -29.71
N ASN A 336 -1.79 3.27 -29.18
CA ASN A 336 -2.73 2.20 -29.46
C ASN A 336 -4.03 2.36 -28.65
N GLU A 337 -5.00 3.02 -29.27
CA GLU A 337 -6.30 3.28 -28.65
C GLU A 337 -7.09 2.01 -28.33
N ILE A 338 -7.02 0.98 -29.17
CA ILE A 338 -7.78 -0.26 -28.99
C ILE A 338 -7.32 -0.97 -27.71
N LEU A 339 -6.03 -1.28 -27.62
CA LEU A 339 -5.48 -1.98 -26.45
C LEU A 339 -5.57 -1.15 -25.18
N TYR A 340 -5.45 0.18 -25.29
CA TYR A 340 -5.71 1.06 -24.16
C TYR A 340 -7.15 0.91 -23.65
N ASN A 341 -8.13 0.96 -24.56
CA ASN A 341 -9.54 0.91 -24.19
C ASN A 341 -9.90 -0.46 -23.60
N ASP A 342 -9.35 -1.55 -24.15
CA ASP A 342 -9.53 -2.92 -23.62
C ASP A 342 -8.95 -3.06 -22.21
N LEU A 343 -7.74 -2.54 -21.99
CA LEU A 343 -7.12 -2.54 -20.66
C LEU A 343 -7.96 -1.73 -19.66
N ILE A 344 -8.39 -0.53 -20.01
CA ILE A 344 -9.24 0.31 -19.14
C ILE A 344 -10.59 -0.37 -18.87
N SER A 345 -11.15 -1.09 -19.85
CA SER A 345 -12.38 -1.88 -19.66
C SER A 345 -12.17 -2.95 -18.58
N ALA A 346 -11.05 -3.67 -18.59
CA ALA A 346 -10.71 -4.65 -17.56
C ALA A 346 -10.58 -3.99 -16.17
N TYR A 347 -9.88 -2.87 -16.05
CA TYR A 347 -9.82 -2.10 -14.80
C TYR A 347 -11.21 -1.69 -14.29
N ASN A 348 -12.08 -1.19 -15.18
CA ASN A 348 -13.43 -0.79 -14.83
C ASN A 348 -14.29 -1.96 -14.37
N LYS A 349 -14.08 -3.16 -14.93
CA LYS A 349 -14.77 -4.39 -14.51
C LYS A 349 -14.47 -4.71 -13.03
N PHE A 350 -13.19 -4.69 -12.63
CA PHE A 350 -12.81 -4.83 -11.22
C PHE A 350 -13.35 -3.71 -10.34
N ASN A 351 -13.26 -2.45 -10.81
CA ASN A 351 -13.80 -1.31 -10.06
C ASN A 351 -15.31 -1.43 -9.79
N ALA A 352 -16.08 -1.88 -10.79
CA ALA A 352 -17.51 -2.14 -10.66
C ALA A 352 -17.80 -3.24 -9.63
N MET A 353 -17.05 -4.35 -9.68
CA MET A 353 -17.15 -5.42 -8.68
C MET A 353 -16.95 -4.89 -7.24
N TYR A 354 -15.97 -4.02 -7.01
CA TYR A 354 -15.74 -3.46 -5.67
C TYR A 354 -16.91 -2.62 -5.16
N HIS A 355 -17.51 -1.81 -6.03
CA HIS A 355 -18.71 -1.05 -5.69
C HIS A 355 -19.89 -1.96 -5.37
N THR A 356 -20.15 -2.99 -6.20
CA THR A 356 -21.23 -3.96 -5.96
C THR A 356 -21.10 -4.66 -4.60
N ARG A 357 -19.87 -4.89 -4.13
CA ARG A 357 -19.58 -5.57 -2.85
C ARG A 357 -19.48 -4.63 -1.64
N GLY A 358 -19.48 -3.32 -1.85
CA GLY A 358 -19.22 -2.35 -0.78
C GLY A 358 -17.76 -2.30 -0.31
N ASP A 359 -16.79 -2.81 -1.09
CA ASP A 359 -15.36 -2.66 -0.77
C ASP A 359 -14.84 -1.30 -1.28
N ILE A 360 -15.15 -0.26 -0.51
CA ILE A 360 -14.77 1.13 -0.83
C ILE A 360 -13.26 1.32 -0.87
N THR A 361 -12.49 0.55 -0.08
CA THR A 361 -11.03 0.70 -0.05
C THR A 361 -10.42 0.22 -1.35
N SER A 362 -10.84 -0.94 -1.83
CA SER A 362 -10.40 -1.47 -3.13
C SER A 362 -10.91 -0.64 -4.30
N ALA A 363 -12.18 -0.20 -4.28
CA ALA A 363 -12.76 0.66 -5.30
C ALA A 363 -11.96 1.97 -5.48
N ASN A 364 -11.66 2.64 -4.38
CA ASN A 364 -10.84 3.86 -4.42
C ASN A 364 -9.41 3.57 -4.93
N GLY A 365 -8.81 2.45 -4.51
CA GLY A 365 -7.50 2.02 -4.98
C GLY A 365 -7.44 1.78 -6.49
N SER A 366 -8.41 1.04 -7.04
CA SER A 366 -8.51 0.80 -8.48
C SER A 366 -8.80 2.07 -9.27
N TYR A 367 -9.67 2.94 -8.75
CA TYR A 367 -9.99 4.20 -9.38
C TYR A 367 -8.78 5.12 -9.53
N VAL A 368 -7.91 5.18 -8.50
CA VAL A 368 -6.67 5.96 -8.57
C VAL A 368 -5.75 5.46 -9.68
N GLU A 369 -5.59 4.14 -9.83
CA GLU A 369 -4.77 3.57 -10.92
C GLU A 369 -5.37 3.84 -12.30
N ILE A 370 -6.69 3.72 -12.46
CA ILE A 370 -7.40 4.09 -13.70
C ILE A 370 -7.08 5.55 -14.05
N LYS A 371 -7.19 6.46 -13.07
CA LYS A 371 -6.93 7.89 -13.29
C LYS A 371 -5.46 8.20 -13.54
N ASP A 372 -4.53 7.44 -12.98
CA ASP A 372 -3.10 7.55 -13.30
C ASP A 372 -2.82 7.18 -14.75
N ILE A 373 -3.40 6.09 -15.24
CA ILE A 373 -3.33 5.67 -16.66
C ILE A 373 -3.96 6.75 -17.57
N GLU A 374 -5.17 7.22 -17.27
CA GLU A 374 -5.83 8.28 -18.03
C GLU A 374 -5.04 9.59 -18.05
N THR A 375 -4.42 9.97 -16.93
CA THR A 375 -3.61 11.18 -16.83
C THR A 375 -2.36 11.10 -17.72
N ARG A 376 -1.74 9.92 -17.84
CA ARG A 376 -0.64 9.68 -18.79
C ARG A 376 -1.12 9.79 -20.23
N ARG A 377 -2.28 9.20 -20.58
CA ARG A 377 -2.85 9.34 -21.93
C ARG A 377 -3.17 10.79 -22.26
N LEU A 378 -3.77 11.56 -21.34
CA LEU A 378 -4.04 12.99 -21.54
C LEU A 378 -2.76 13.80 -21.77
N LYS A 379 -1.67 13.47 -21.05
CA LYS A 379 -0.36 14.10 -21.28
C LYS A 379 0.13 13.84 -22.71
N TYR A 380 0.10 12.58 -23.15
CA TYR A 380 0.50 12.18 -24.49
C TYR A 380 -0.37 12.85 -25.58
N LEU A 381 -1.70 12.87 -25.40
CA LEU A 381 -2.63 13.53 -26.32
C LEU A 381 -2.38 15.04 -26.41
N TYR A 382 -2.03 15.70 -25.30
CA TYR A 382 -1.66 17.11 -25.32
C TYR A 382 -0.34 17.36 -26.06
N GLN A 383 0.64 16.46 -25.93
CA GLN A 383 1.93 16.58 -26.62
C GLN A 383 1.81 16.37 -28.13
N THR A 384 0.92 15.47 -28.56
CA THR A 384 0.71 15.16 -29.99
C THR A 384 -0.27 16.11 -30.67
N ASN A 385 -1.34 16.51 -29.98
CA ASN A 385 -2.33 17.46 -30.49
C ASN A 385 -2.72 18.48 -29.42
N PRO A 386 -1.96 19.58 -29.27
CA PRO A 386 -2.20 20.58 -28.25
C PRO A 386 -3.57 21.23 -28.36
N ASN A 387 -4.41 21.01 -27.36
CA ASN A 387 -5.72 21.65 -27.21
C ASN A 387 -5.86 22.18 -25.78
N PHE A 388 -6.42 23.39 -25.63
CA PHE A 388 -6.65 24.00 -24.31
C PHE A 388 -7.52 23.13 -23.39
N ASN A 389 -8.53 22.45 -23.93
CA ASN A 389 -9.37 21.54 -23.16
C ASN A 389 -8.57 20.33 -22.64
N ILE A 390 -7.71 19.74 -23.47
CA ILE A 390 -6.84 18.62 -23.07
C ILE A 390 -5.82 19.08 -22.04
N TYR A 391 -5.24 20.27 -22.22
CA TYR A 391 -4.32 20.89 -21.26
C TYR A 391 -4.98 21.08 -19.89
N LEU A 392 -6.18 21.68 -19.85
CA LEU A 392 -6.92 21.90 -18.61
C LEU A 392 -7.24 20.57 -17.93
N ASN A 393 -7.75 19.57 -18.66
CA ASN A 393 -8.07 18.25 -18.12
C ASN A 393 -6.82 17.56 -17.54
N TYR A 394 -5.71 17.58 -18.27
CA TYR A 394 -4.44 17.04 -17.79
C TYR A 394 -3.98 17.73 -16.51
N LYS A 395 -3.97 19.07 -16.47
CA LYS A 395 -3.52 19.82 -15.29
C LYS A 395 -4.46 19.66 -14.10
N LEU A 396 -5.77 19.58 -14.34
CA LEU A 396 -6.76 19.30 -13.32
C LEU A 396 -6.54 17.91 -12.72
N ASN A 397 -6.30 16.89 -13.54
CA ASN A 397 -5.98 15.55 -13.07
C ASN A 397 -4.70 15.50 -12.23
N VAL A 398 -3.63 16.16 -12.68
CA VAL A 398 -2.37 16.27 -11.90
C VAL A 398 -2.62 16.94 -10.54
N PHE A 399 -3.42 18.00 -10.53
CA PHE A 399 -3.80 18.67 -9.29
C PHE A 399 -4.63 17.76 -8.37
N LEU A 400 -5.66 17.09 -8.89
CA LEU A 400 -6.54 16.20 -8.13
C LEU A 400 -5.79 14.99 -7.57
N LYS A 401 -4.83 14.43 -8.31
CA LYS A 401 -3.93 13.38 -7.81
C LYS A 401 -3.20 13.83 -6.55
N TYR A 402 -2.58 15.00 -6.60
CA TYR A 402 -1.83 15.56 -5.48
C TYR A 402 -2.74 15.93 -4.30
N PHE A 403 -3.87 16.56 -4.59
CA PHE A 403 -4.75 17.14 -3.57
C PHE A 403 -5.57 16.08 -2.81
N SER A 404 -6.14 15.11 -3.51
CA SER A 404 -7.20 14.25 -2.96
C SER A 404 -7.21 12.82 -3.50
N ASP A 405 -6.12 12.36 -4.14
CA ASP A 405 -6.08 11.07 -4.84
C ASP A 405 -7.27 10.92 -5.81
N TYR A 406 -7.47 11.92 -6.67
CA TYR A 406 -8.62 11.98 -7.59
C TYR A 406 -9.98 12.00 -6.87
N ALA A 407 -10.08 12.75 -5.78
CA ALA A 407 -11.30 12.87 -4.96
C ALA A 407 -11.75 11.55 -4.31
N THR A 408 -10.80 10.65 -4.02
CA THR A 408 -11.06 9.42 -3.25
C THR A 408 -10.64 9.54 -1.79
N ASN A 409 -9.78 10.51 -1.44
CA ASN A 409 -9.20 10.66 -0.10
C ASN A 409 -9.44 12.07 0.49
N PRO A 410 -10.49 12.28 1.30
CA PRO A 410 -10.79 13.58 1.90
C PRO A 410 -9.78 13.98 2.98
N ALA A 411 -9.16 13.02 3.67
CA ALA A 411 -8.17 13.30 4.70
C ALA A 411 -6.93 13.97 4.09
N ARG A 412 -6.48 13.52 2.90
CA ARG A 412 -5.40 14.16 2.16
C ARG A 412 -5.76 15.61 1.78
N SER A 413 -6.98 15.85 1.31
CA SER A 413 -7.48 17.19 1.00
C SER A 413 -7.39 18.15 2.20
N LEU A 414 -7.73 17.67 3.39
CA LEU A 414 -7.63 18.45 4.64
C LEU A 414 -6.17 18.77 4.99
N ILE A 415 -5.27 17.80 4.87
CA ILE A 415 -3.84 17.99 5.13
C ILE A 415 -3.26 19.04 4.18
N VAL A 416 -3.55 18.95 2.88
CA VAL A 416 -3.09 19.94 1.90
C VAL A 416 -3.68 21.33 2.19
N SER A 417 -4.96 21.39 2.57
CA SER A 417 -5.59 22.66 2.98
C SER A 417 -4.92 23.29 4.20
N LEU A 418 -4.52 22.48 5.19
CA LEU A 418 -3.77 22.94 6.36
C LEU A 418 -2.40 23.50 5.96
N TYR A 419 -1.69 22.87 5.01
CA TYR A 419 -0.43 23.42 4.51
C TYR A 419 -0.61 24.78 3.84
N VAL A 420 -1.68 24.98 3.07
CA VAL A 420 -2.00 26.29 2.48
C VAL A 420 -2.18 27.33 3.58
N ILE A 421 -2.97 27.02 4.62
CA ILE A 421 -3.16 27.91 5.77
C ILE A 421 -1.82 28.25 6.43
N ILE A 422 -0.95 27.27 6.67
CA ILE A 422 0.36 27.52 7.29
C ILE A 422 1.23 28.43 6.41
N ILE A 423 1.26 28.21 5.09
CA ILE A 423 2.02 29.04 4.14
C ILE A 423 1.54 30.50 4.18
N PHE A 424 0.23 30.72 4.11
CA PHE A 424 -0.34 32.07 4.20
C PHE A 424 -0.14 32.71 5.58
N SER A 425 -0.17 31.92 6.65
CA SER A 425 0.17 32.36 8.00
C SER A 425 1.59 32.93 8.08
N VAL A 426 2.56 32.34 7.38
CA VAL A 426 3.93 32.87 7.30
C VAL A 426 3.94 34.22 6.59
N PHE A 427 3.18 34.39 5.50
CA PHE A 427 3.07 35.70 4.84
C PHE A 427 2.42 36.74 5.76
N TYR A 428 1.33 36.41 6.45
CA TYR A 428 0.67 37.33 7.37
C TYR A 428 1.51 37.68 8.59
N PHE A 429 2.38 36.78 9.03
CA PHE A 429 3.33 37.05 10.10
C PHE A 429 4.19 38.27 9.82
N PHE A 430 4.50 38.58 8.55
CA PHE A 430 5.26 39.79 8.19
C PHE A 430 4.38 41.01 7.96
N THR A 431 3.07 40.84 7.84
CA THR A 431 2.13 41.95 7.68
C THR A 431 1.79 42.60 9.01
N PHE A 432 1.39 43.88 8.96
CA PHE A 432 0.84 44.56 10.13
C PHE A 432 -0.54 43.98 10.42
N SER A 433 -0.82 43.64 11.68
CA SER A 433 -2.18 43.31 12.09
C SER A 433 -2.78 44.37 13.00
N LYS A 434 -4.02 44.77 12.73
CA LYS A 434 -4.76 45.64 13.67
C LYS A 434 -5.06 44.93 15.01
N TRP A 435 -5.06 43.60 15.02
CA TRP A 435 -5.42 42.81 16.20
C TRP A 435 -4.36 42.82 17.29
N ASP A 436 -3.07 42.93 16.93
CA ASP A 436 -1.97 42.97 17.90
C ASP A 436 -1.55 44.40 18.28
N GLY A 437 -1.77 45.38 17.39
CA GLY A 437 -1.33 46.77 17.61
C GLY A 437 0.19 46.94 17.66
N ILE A 438 0.95 45.91 17.25
CA ILE A 438 2.42 45.87 17.29
C ILE A 438 2.96 46.45 15.99
N ASN A 439 3.10 47.78 15.95
CA ASN A 439 3.76 48.48 14.85
C ASN A 439 5.16 49.00 15.25
N TYR A 440 5.88 49.55 14.28
CA TYR A 440 7.16 50.22 14.53
C TYR A 440 7.08 51.27 15.66
N LYS A 441 5.98 52.04 15.73
CA LYS A 441 5.78 53.03 16.81
C LYS A 441 5.66 52.38 18.19
N TYR A 442 5.05 51.20 18.28
CA TYR A 442 4.96 50.41 19.51
C TYR A 442 6.34 50.00 20.00
N PHE A 443 7.19 49.45 19.12
CA PHE A 443 8.57 49.07 19.48
C PHE A 443 9.40 50.27 19.91
N ILE A 444 9.34 51.39 19.18
CA ILE A 444 10.03 52.63 19.56
C ILE A 444 9.56 53.14 20.92
N ARG A 445 8.25 53.09 21.20
CA ARG A 445 7.70 53.49 22.52
C ARG A 445 8.20 52.59 23.64
N LYS A 446 8.21 51.27 23.45
CA LYS A 446 8.70 50.32 24.47
C LYS A 446 10.21 50.39 24.66
N TYR A 447 10.98 50.60 23.59
CA TYR A 447 12.42 50.89 23.67
C TYR A 447 12.69 52.17 24.47
N LYS A 448 11.98 53.26 24.17
CA LYS A 448 12.10 54.53 24.93
C LYS A 448 11.78 54.35 26.41
N SER A 449 10.70 53.63 26.73
CA SER A 449 10.32 53.34 28.12
C SER A 449 11.38 52.52 28.85
N LEU A 450 11.97 51.52 28.20
CA LEU A 450 13.06 50.72 28.75
C LEU A 450 14.32 51.57 28.96
N ALA A 451 14.72 52.37 27.96
CA ALA A 451 15.87 53.26 28.06
C ALA A 451 15.71 54.28 29.20
N MET A 452 14.53 54.89 29.35
CA MET A 452 14.22 55.80 30.45
C MET A 452 14.35 55.13 31.82
N TYR A 453 13.95 53.85 31.95
CA TYR A 453 14.13 53.09 33.19
C TYR A 453 15.61 52.96 33.58
N PHE A 454 16.49 52.65 32.64
CA PHE A 454 17.94 52.58 32.93
C PHE A 454 18.61 53.93 33.19
N MET A 455 18.06 55.02 32.64
CA MET A 455 18.62 56.38 32.73
C MET A 455 18.16 57.15 33.98
N SER A 456 17.12 56.70 34.70
CA SER A 456 16.56 57.45 35.83
C SER A 456 16.71 56.70 37.16
N GLU A 457 16.59 57.42 38.27
CA GLU A 457 16.61 56.86 39.63
C GLU A 457 15.28 56.22 40.06
N LYS A 458 14.26 56.27 39.21
CA LYS A 458 12.92 55.79 39.54
C LYS A 458 12.85 54.27 39.53
N SER A 459 12.12 53.71 40.49
CA SER A 459 11.82 52.28 40.54
C SER A 459 10.93 51.84 39.36
N LEU A 460 10.99 50.56 39.01
CA LEU A 460 10.13 49.94 38.00
C LEU A 460 8.64 50.09 38.35
N GLN A 461 8.33 50.07 39.66
CA GLN A 461 6.99 50.37 40.18
C GLN A 461 6.54 51.80 39.82
N GLU A 462 7.40 52.80 39.99
CA GLU A 462 7.07 54.19 39.67
C GLU A 462 6.90 54.42 38.17
N PHE A 463 7.71 53.77 37.33
CA PHE A 463 7.50 53.80 35.88
C PHE A 463 6.16 53.20 35.46
N TYR A 464 5.82 52.04 36.03
CA TYR A 464 4.52 51.41 35.77
C TYR A 464 3.37 52.30 36.25
N PHE A 465 3.49 52.92 37.43
CA PHE A 465 2.47 53.81 37.98
C PHE A 465 2.28 55.07 37.12
N ASN A 466 3.38 55.68 36.63
CA ASN A 466 3.33 56.84 35.73
C ASN A 466 2.69 56.50 34.38
N GLU A 467 2.87 55.26 33.86
CA GLU A 467 2.22 54.83 32.60
C GLU A 467 0.69 54.68 32.76
N ILE A 468 0.20 54.35 33.97
CA ILE A 468 -1.22 54.10 34.26
C ILE A 468 -1.91 55.22 35.03
N GLU A 469 -1.22 56.30 35.39
CA GLU A 469 -1.74 57.35 36.27
C GLU A 469 -3.05 57.96 35.75
N ASN A 470 -3.09 58.28 34.45
CA ASN A 470 -4.29 58.84 33.81
C ASN A 470 -5.46 57.84 33.84
N GLU A 471 -5.20 56.55 33.56
CA GLU A 471 -6.23 55.50 33.65
C GLU A 471 -6.70 55.31 35.11
N TYR A 472 -5.80 55.42 36.08
CA TYR A 472 -6.11 55.33 37.50
C TYR A 472 -7.00 56.48 37.97
N LEU A 473 -6.76 57.70 37.47
CA LEU A 473 -7.64 58.85 37.70
C LEU A 473 -9.02 58.61 37.08
N ASP A 474 -9.09 58.12 35.85
CA ASP A 474 -10.35 57.82 35.16
C ASP A 474 -11.17 56.73 35.88
N PHE A 475 -10.53 55.64 36.32
CA PHE A 475 -11.20 54.56 37.04
C PHE A 475 -11.63 54.94 38.46
N ASN A 476 -10.87 55.82 39.12
CA ASN A 476 -11.30 56.40 40.40
C ASN A 476 -12.48 57.36 40.22
N GLN A 477 -12.46 58.17 39.17
CA GLN A 477 -13.62 58.98 38.80
C GLN A 477 -14.83 58.09 38.47
N PHE A 478 -14.63 56.96 37.78
CA PHE A 478 -15.68 55.99 37.52
C PHE A 478 -16.31 55.47 38.81
N LYS A 479 -15.49 55.07 39.80
CA LYS A 479 -15.98 54.63 41.12
C LYS A 479 -16.76 55.73 41.83
N ILE A 480 -16.22 56.95 41.90
CA ILE A 480 -16.83 58.07 42.62
C ILE A 480 -18.14 58.51 41.95
N LYS A 481 -18.14 58.60 40.62
CA LYS A 481 -19.27 59.08 39.83
C LYS A 481 -20.37 58.04 39.69
N TYR A 482 -20.01 56.77 39.51
CA TYR A 482 -20.96 55.72 39.13
C TYR A 482 -21.21 54.63 40.19
N LEU A 483 -20.24 54.28 41.03
CA LEU A 483 -20.41 53.21 42.03
C LEU A 483 -20.82 53.75 43.42
N ASN A 484 -20.31 54.91 43.81
CA ASN A 484 -20.54 55.50 45.13
C ASN A 484 -21.90 56.23 45.27
N LYS A 485 -22.52 56.65 44.15
CA LYS A 485 -23.81 57.37 44.15
C LYS A 485 -25.00 56.40 44.12
N LYS A 486 -25.26 55.76 45.27
CA LYS A 486 -26.29 54.70 45.44
C LYS A 486 -27.71 55.10 44.98
N ASN A 487 -28.06 56.38 45.03
CA ASN A 487 -29.43 56.85 44.77
C ASN A 487 -29.64 57.45 43.36
N LYS A 488 -28.59 57.50 42.51
CA LYS A 488 -28.68 58.14 41.19
C LYS A 488 -28.51 57.16 40.03
N ILE A 489 -28.22 55.89 40.30
CA ILE A 489 -27.87 54.88 39.29
C ILE A 489 -28.57 53.55 39.61
N PRO A 490 -29.19 52.89 38.61
CA PRO A 490 -29.84 51.59 38.76
C PRO A 490 -28.93 50.50 39.35
N PHE A 491 -29.52 49.60 40.15
CA PHE A 491 -28.81 48.51 40.84
C PHE A 491 -27.99 47.61 39.90
N PHE A 492 -28.57 47.20 38.76
CA PHE A 492 -27.89 46.29 37.82
C PHE A 492 -26.63 46.92 37.20
N ILE A 493 -26.64 48.22 36.88
CA ILE A 493 -25.45 48.93 36.38
C ILE A 493 -24.33 48.89 37.42
N ARG A 494 -24.65 49.03 38.70
CA ARG A 494 -23.68 48.90 39.80
C ARG A 494 -23.22 47.45 40.01
N LEU A 495 -24.13 46.49 39.88
CA LEU A 495 -23.83 45.05 40.01
C LEU A 495 -22.80 44.60 38.97
N PHE A 496 -22.87 45.08 37.73
CA PHE A 496 -21.87 44.81 36.70
C PHE A 496 -20.65 45.73 36.78
N GLY A 497 -20.81 46.98 37.20
CA GLY A 497 -19.71 47.95 37.34
C GLY A 497 -18.74 47.64 38.48
N ALA A 498 -19.21 47.05 39.58
CA ALA A 498 -18.37 46.75 40.75
C ALA A 498 -17.32 45.64 40.47
N PRO A 499 -17.68 44.50 39.83
CA PRO A 499 -16.70 43.52 39.36
C PRO A 499 -15.69 44.11 38.38
N LEU A 500 -16.11 44.97 37.44
CA LEU A 500 -15.21 45.62 36.49
C LEU A 500 -14.14 46.48 37.20
N TYR A 501 -14.55 47.32 38.15
CA TYR A 501 -13.59 48.08 38.97
C TYR A 501 -12.72 47.15 39.83
N GLY A 502 -13.30 46.10 40.41
CA GLY A 502 -12.59 45.12 41.22
C GLY A 502 -11.50 44.37 40.44
N PHE A 503 -11.84 43.85 39.25
CA PHE A 503 -10.89 43.16 38.36
C PHE A 503 -9.78 44.10 37.89
N TRP A 504 -10.13 45.34 37.53
CA TRP A 504 -9.15 46.34 37.16
C TRP A 504 -8.17 46.63 38.32
N MET A 505 -8.69 46.93 39.52
CA MET A 505 -7.86 47.16 40.71
C MET A 505 -7.00 45.94 41.06
N ALA A 506 -7.54 44.73 40.97
CA ALA A 506 -6.81 43.50 41.24
C ALA A 506 -5.64 43.31 40.27
N LYS A 507 -5.87 43.49 38.96
CA LYS A 507 -4.84 43.42 37.91
C LYS A 507 -3.68 44.39 38.20
N HIS A 508 -3.98 45.65 38.50
CA HIS A 508 -2.95 46.66 38.73
C HIS A 508 -2.23 46.47 40.07
N ARG A 509 -2.92 46.03 41.13
CA ARG A 509 -2.28 45.67 42.41
C ARG A 509 -1.32 44.50 42.26
N ILE A 510 -1.72 43.44 41.56
CA ILE A 510 -0.85 42.29 41.27
C ILE A 510 0.36 42.76 40.46
N SER A 511 0.15 43.61 39.44
CA SER A 511 1.24 44.15 38.61
C SER A 511 2.23 44.98 39.43
N ILE A 512 1.74 45.91 40.28
CA ILE A 512 2.58 46.69 41.20
C ILE A 512 3.37 45.78 42.14
N PHE A 513 2.73 44.76 42.71
CA PHE A 513 3.38 43.78 43.58
C PHE A 513 4.51 43.02 42.85
N VAL A 514 4.25 42.57 41.62
CA VAL A 514 5.22 41.88 40.77
C VAL A 514 6.38 42.80 40.40
N TYR A 515 6.12 44.03 39.95
CA TYR A 515 7.17 45.01 39.61
C TYR A 515 8.04 45.38 40.80
N LYS A 516 7.46 45.50 41.99
CA LYS A 516 8.21 45.71 43.23
C LYS A 516 9.12 44.52 43.59
N LYS A 517 8.70 43.29 43.29
CA LYS A 517 9.47 42.06 43.59
C LYS A 517 10.55 41.76 42.55
N ILE A 518 10.34 42.19 41.30
CA ILE A 518 11.24 41.99 40.18
C ILE A 518 12.15 43.23 39.98
N GLU A 519 12.20 44.17 40.93
CA GLU A 519 13.08 45.35 40.82
C GLU A 519 14.55 44.91 40.64
N ILE A 520 15.11 45.18 39.45
CA ILE A 520 16.44 44.72 39.06
C ILE A 520 17.48 45.83 39.29
N LEU A 521 17.07 47.09 39.10
CA LEU A 521 17.90 48.27 39.37
C LEU A 521 17.65 48.82 40.77
N GLY A 522 18.74 49.09 41.50
CA GLY A 522 18.71 49.80 42.79
C GLY A 522 19.23 51.23 42.68
N GLY A 523 19.07 51.89 41.53
CA GLY A 523 19.66 53.20 41.18
C GLY A 523 19.82 53.35 39.66
N THR A 524 20.58 54.35 39.19
CA THR A 524 20.88 54.52 37.76
C THR A 524 21.88 53.48 37.25
N TRP A 525 21.83 53.16 35.95
CA TRP A 525 22.80 52.24 35.34
C TRP A 525 24.26 52.65 35.61
N ASP A 526 24.56 53.94 35.57
CA ASP A 526 25.92 54.48 35.76
C ASP A 526 26.46 54.23 37.17
N SER A 527 25.58 54.24 38.18
CA SER A 527 25.92 54.03 39.60
C SER A 527 26.22 52.58 39.98
N LEU A 528 26.03 51.61 39.07
CA LEU A 528 26.24 50.18 39.35
C LEU A 528 27.73 49.76 39.24
N THR A 529 28.16 48.85 40.11
CA THR A 529 29.48 48.20 40.02
C THR A 529 29.58 47.32 38.77
N ILE A 530 30.80 47.08 38.27
CA ILE A 530 31.05 46.32 37.04
C ILE A 530 30.40 44.92 37.08
N SER A 531 30.56 44.18 38.19
CA SER A 531 29.94 42.86 38.36
C SER A 531 28.41 42.93 38.32
N ARG A 532 27.81 43.96 38.92
CA ARG A 532 26.35 44.13 38.94
C ARG A 532 25.82 44.55 37.57
N LYS A 533 26.55 45.39 36.81
CA LYS A 533 26.23 45.74 35.42
C LYS A 533 26.14 44.48 34.53
N VAL A 534 27.09 43.56 34.67
CA VAL A 534 27.07 42.29 33.91
C VAL A 534 25.88 41.42 34.28
N SER A 535 25.62 41.18 35.58
CA SER A 535 24.48 40.36 36.01
C SER A 535 23.13 40.96 35.62
N VAL A 536 22.94 42.27 35.83
CA VAL A 536 21.71 42.97 35.42
C VAL A 536 21.56 42.94 33.90
N GLY A 537 22.64 43.16 33.14
CA GLY A 537 22.65 43.07 31.69
C GLY A 537 22.24 41.69 31.16
N LEU A 538 22.75 40.61 31.75
CA LEU A 538 22.38 39.23 31.39
C LEU A 538 20.91 38.94 31.68
N ILE A 539 20.40 39.33 32.85
CA ILE A 539 19.00 39.12 33.23
C ILE A 539 18.07 39.91 32.29
N VAL A 540 18.39 41.17 32.00
CA VAL A 540 17.60 42.02 31.12
C VAL A 540 17.64 41.49 29.68
N SER A 541 18.80 41.05 29.20
CA SER A 541 18.92 40.42 27.87
C SER A 541 18.09 39.14 27.77
N PHE A 542 18.09 38.31 28.82
CA PHE A 542 17.26 37.11 28.87
C PHE A 542 15.76 37.44 28.89
N LEU A 543 15.33 38.45 29.66
CA LEU A 543 13.95 38.91 29.70
C LEU A 543 13.51 39.51 28.36
N LEU A 544 14.39 40.25 27.67
CA LEU A 544 14.13 40.77 26.33
C LEU A 544 14.01 39.64 25.30
N PHE A 545 14.85 38.62 25.39
CA PHE A 545 14.77 37.43 24.54
C PHE A 545 13.44 36.68 24.76
N LEU A 546 13.04 36.46 26.01
CA LEU A 546 11.75 35.82 26.33
C LEU A 546 10.56 36.67 25.86
N TYR A 547 10.64 37.99 26.01
CA TYR A 547 9.63 38.91 25.49
C TYR A 547 9.56 38.87 23.96
N PHE A 548 10.70 38.84 23.27
CA PHE A 548 10.78 38.70 21.83
C PHE A 548 10.17 37.37 21.35
N LEU A 549 10.51 36.24 21.99
CA LEU A 549 9.91 34.93 21.71
C LEU A 549 8.39 34.97 21.91
N PHE A 550 7.91 35.63 22.96
CA PHE A 550 6.50 35.80 23.20
C PHE A 550 5.81 36.65 22.13
N VAL A 551 6.44 37.74 21.69
CA VAL A 551 5.91 38.58 20.59
C VAL A 551 5.84 37.77 19.30
N ILE A 552 6.87 36.97 18.99
CA ILE A 552 6.85 36.03 17.86
C ILE A 552 5.66 35.08 18.00
N LEU A 553 5.51 34.41 19.14
CA LEU A 553 4.45 33.44 19.37
C LEU A 553 3.04 34.07 19.17
N ILE A 554 2.79 35.23 19.77
CA ILE A 554 1.50 35.92 19.61
C ILE A 554 1.28 36.33 18.16
N LYS A 555 2.32 36.82 17.49
CA LYS A 555 2.23 37.20 16.09
C LYS A 555 1.97 35.99 15.19
N SER A 556 2.59 34.85 15.46
CA SER A 556 2.35 33.58 14.74
C SER A 556 0.92 33.08 14.95
N ILE A 557 0.40 33.11 16.18
CA ILE A 557 -0.99 32.71 16.47
C ILE A 557 -1.98 33.65 15.75
N ASN A 558 -1.76 34.96 15.80
CA ASN A 558 -2.63 35.92 15.13
C ASN A 558 -2.60 35.76 13.61
N ALA A 559 -1.42 35.55 13.03
CA ALA A 559 -1.26 35.30 11.61
C ALA A 559 -1.95 34.00 11.17
N PHE A 560 -1.86 32.95 12.00
CA PHE A 560 -2.57 31.70 11.78
C PHE A 560 -4.09 31.85 11.84
N ILE A 561 -4.62 32.53 12.86
CA ILE A 561 -6.05 32.80 12.97
C ILE A 561 -6.54 33.64 11.80
N LEU A 562 -5.74 34.62 11.34
CA LEU A 562 -6.07 35.44 10.18
C LEU A 562 -6.18 34.58 8.91
N SER A 563 -5.19 33.73 8.65
CA SER A 563 -5.18 32.80 7.51
C SER A 563 -6.36 31.83 7.56
N LEU A 564 -6.60 31.21 8.71
CA LEU A 564 -7.73 30.31 8.91
C LEU A 564 -9.07 30.99 8.57
N ASN A 565 -9.26 32.23 9.03
CA ASN A 565 -10.47 32.99 8.75
C ASN A 565 -10.60 33.36 7.26
N MET A 566 -9.50 33.75 6.60
CA MET A 566 -9.52 34.06 5.17
C MET A 566 -9.85 32.84 4.33
N PHE A 567 -9.25 31.69 4.67
CA PHE A 567 -9.44 30.42 4.00
C PHE A 567 -10.90 29.91 4.09
N ILE A 568 -11.52 29.99 5.27
CA ILE A 568 -12.88 29.46 5.49
C ILE A 568 -13.97 30.43 4.98
N ILE A 569 -13.79 31.74 5.15
CA ILE A 569 -14.84 32.75 4.90
C ILE A 569 -14.76 33.31 3.46
N ILE A 570 -13.98 32.67 2.57
CA ILE A 570 -13.87 33.05 1.15
C ILE A 570 -13.33 34.49 1.00
N GLY A 571 -12.66 35.04 2.01
CA GLY A 571 -12.27 36.45 2.05
C GLY A 571 -13.43 37.47 2.05
N PHE A 572 -14.70 37.06 2.13
CA PHE A 572 -15.89 37.94 2.07
C PHE A 572 -16.34 38.51 3.43
N GLY A 573 -15.50 38.41 4.48
CA GLY A 573 -15.70 39.11 5.76
C GLY A 573 -15.12 40.53 5.76
N LEU A 574 -15.33 41.28 6.85
CA LEU A 574 -14.57 42.51 7.11
C LEU A 574 -13.08 42.16 7.22
N ILE A 575 -12.34 42.23 6.10
CA ILE A 575 -10.89 42.03 6.09
C ILE A 575 -10.30 43.11 7.00
N PRO A 576 -9.76 42.76 8.18
CA PRO A 576 -9.31 43.77 9.13
C PRO A 576 -8.09 44.52 8.60
N GLU A 577 -7.35 43.92 7.67
CA GLU A 577 -6.10 44.41 7.13
C GLU A 577 -6.26 45.27 5.88
N LYS A 578 -5.29 46.17 5.65
CA LYS A 578 -5.24 47.07 4.50
C LYS A 578 -3.96 46.79 3.70
N GLY A 579 -3.97 47.12 2.40
CA GLY A 579 -2.80 46.99 1.54
C GLY A 579 -2.52 45.54 1.15
N LEU A 580 -1.25 45.11 1.16
CA LEU A 580 -0.80 43.81 0.64
C LEU A 580 -1.50 42.61 1.32
N ALA A 581 -1.71 42.67 2.64
CA ALA A 581 -2.40 41.62 3.38
C ALA A 581 -3.84 41.37 2.90
N MET A 582 -4.52 42.41 2.41
CA MET A 582 -5.87 42.30 1.87
C MET A 582 -5.89 41.50 0.56
N TYR A 583 -4.95 41.76 -0.34
CA TYR A 583 -4.84 41.02 -1.61
C TYR A 583 -4.47 39.55 -1.38
N LEU A 584 -3.56 39.29 -0.44
CA LEU A 584 -3.24 37.92 -0.03
C LEU A 584 -4.48 37.20 0.53
N GLY A 585 -5.28 37.88 1.36
CA GLY A 585 -6.53 37.33 1.90
C GLY A 585 -7.56 36.98 0.83
N VAL A 586 -7.69 37.79 -0.22
CA VAL A 586 -8.57 37.49 -1.35
C VAL A 586 -8.08 36.26 -2.12
N ILE A 587 -6.77 36.18 -2.41
CA ILE A 587 -6.19 35.03 -3.13
C ILE A 587 -6.37 33.75 -2.31
N GLU A 588 -6.03 33.79 -1.02
CA GLU A 588 -6.22 32.67 -0.11
C GLU A 588 -7.69 32.26 -0.01
N GLY A 589 -8.61 33.22 0.07
CA GLY A 589 -10.05 32.94 0.12
C GLY A 589 -10.57 32.23 -1.14
N ILE A 590 -10.10 32.62 -2.33
CA ILE A 590 -10.43 31.94 -3.59
C ILE A 590 -9.88 30.50 -3.59
N ILE A 591 -8.63 30.32 -3.15
CA ILE A 591 -8.01 29.00 -3.03
C ILE A 591 -8.81 28.15 -2.03
N GLY A 592 -9.09 28.68 -0.84
CA GLY A 592 -9.84 27.99 0.21
C GLY A 592 -11.22 27.56 -0.24
N TRP A 593 -11.96 28.44 -0.92
CA TRP A 593 -13.25 28.11 -1.52
C TRP A 593 -13.16 26.94 -2.50
N PHE A 594 -12.17 26.97 -3.41
CA PHE A 594 -11.96 25.91 -4.39
C PHE A 594 -11.61 24.58 -3.70
N LEU A 595 -10.68 24.59 -2.74
CA LEU A 595 -10.26 23.39 -2.01
C LEU A 595 -11.39 22.80 -1.15
N LEU A 596 -12.16 23.65 -0.46
CA LEU A 596 -13.32 23.22 0.34
C LEU A 596 -14.43 22.64 -0.55
N THR A 597 -14.62 23.16 -1.76
CA THR A 597 -15.57 22.61 -2.72
C THR A 597 -15.17 21.19 -3.12
N ILE A 598 -13.90 20.96 -3.47
CA ILE A 598 -13.41 19.62 -3.83
C ILE A 598 -13.48 18.66 -2.63
N PHE A 599 -13.12 19.13 -1.43
CA PHE A 599 -13.27 18.36 -0.20
C PHE A 599 -14.74 17.94 0.01
N THR A 600 -15.69 18.88 -0.16
CA THR A 600 -17.12 18.60 0.01
C THR A 600 -17.61 17.58 -1.03
N ILE A 601 -17.20 17.70 -2.29
CA ILE A 601 -17.54 16.73 -3.34
C ILE A 601 -16.95 15.35 -3.03
N THR A 602 -15.69 15.31 -2.58
CA THR A 602 -15.00 14.06 -2.18
C THR A 602 -15.75 13.39 -1.04
N LEU A 603 -16.12 14.16 -0.01
CA LEU A 603 -16.88 13.67 1.14
C LEU A 603 -18.27 13.17 0.73
N LEU A 604 -18.98 13.95 -0.10
CA LEU A 604 -20.29 13.57 -0.63
C LEU A 604 -20.20 12.28 -1.46
N SER A 605 -19.18 12.13 -2.30
CA SER A 605 -18.94 10.92 -3.09
C SER A 605 -18.78 9.70 -2.18
N GLN A 606 -17.99 9.81 -1.10
CA GLN A 606 -17.83 8.70 -0.15
C GLN A 606 -19.13 8.35 0.58
N VAL A 607 -19.90 9.36 0.99
CA VAL A 607 -21.19 9.14 1.66
C VAL A 607 -22.18 8.50 0.69
N LEU A 608 -22.29 8.98 -0.54
CA LEU A 608 -23.17 8.40 -1.56
C LEU A 608 -22.75 6.99 -1.98
N GLN A 609 -21.45 6.67 -1.95
CA GLN A 609 -20.97 5.31 -2.21
C GLN A 609 -21.25 4.33 -1.06
N SER A 610 -21.53 4.83 0.15
CA SER A 610 -21.87 4.02 1.33
C SER A 610 -23.38 3.75 1.50
N ILE A 611 -24.21 4.37 0.66
CA ILE A 611 -25.66 4.20 0.56
C ILE A 611 -25.95 3.35 -0.67
#